data_AF-A0A3F2ZR02-F1
#
_entry.id   AF-A0A3F2ZR02-F1
#
_cell.length_a   1.000
_cell.length_b   1.000
_cell.length_c   1.000
_cell.angle_alpha   90.00
_cell.angle_beta   90.00
_cell.angle_gamma   90.00
#
_symmetry.space_group_name_H-M   'P 1'
#
loop_
_entity.id
_entity.type
_entity.pdbx_description
1 polymer ?
#
loop_
_entity_poly.entity_id
_entity_poly.type
_entity_poly.pdbx_seq_one_letter_code
_entity_poly.pdbx_strand_id
1 'polypeptide(L)'
;MSEETKHLKLFKYDKETDDFNTTTFNIKKCLNDNWDKIDLQSENTHKDISEIKLKDEEQQQSIDKMIERLTFMSCKRESKQGKYYTQIRWYRKDKTLYAYSTLYQDSTSTNEYIPKSMEIFFYSNNGSTIKERTKFDLIFNSEDGDLIEMRLL
;
A
#
# COMPACT_ATOMS: atom_id res chain seq x y z
N MET A 1 -31.64 3.46 6.24
CA MET A 1 -30.47 3.92 7.03
C MET A 1 -29.30 3.10 6.56
N SER A 2 -28.30 3.71 5.90
CA SER A 2 -27.08 2.99 5.51
C SER A 2 -26.25 2.65 6.76
N GLU A 3 -25.34 1.69 6.65
CA GLU A 3 -24.39 1.33 7.73
C GLU A 3 -23.60 2.56 8.23
N GLU A 4 -23.25 3.50 7.35
CA GLU A 4 -22.48 4.70 7.68
C GLU A 4 -23.21 5.60 8.69
N THR A 5 -24.54 5.74 8.56
CA THR A 5 -25.35 6.51 9.52
C THR A 5 -25.37 5.92 10.93
N LYS A 6 -25.05 4.62 11.09
CA LYS A 6 -24.91 3.97 12.42
C LYS A 6 -23.60 4.36 13.10
N HIS A 7 -22.50 4.46 12.35
CA HIS A 7 -21.17 4.81 12.89
C HIS A 7 -21.07 6.28 13.32
N LEU A 8 -21.83 7.16 12.67
CA LEU A 8 -21.94 8.59 12.99
C LEU A 8 -22.65 8.90 14.31
N LYS A 9 -23.28 7.91 14.96
CA LYS A 9 -24.10 8.11 16.17
C LYS A 9 -25.07 9.29 16.01
N LEU A 10 -25.75 9.36 14.86
CA LEU A 10 -26.79 10.36 14.62
C LEU A 10 -27.91 10.15 15.63
N PHE A 11 -28.50 11.23 16.11
CA PHE A 11 -29.67 11.16 16.97
C PHE A 11 -30.77 10.38 16.25
N LYS A 12 -31.32 9.38 16.95
CA LYS A 12 -32.46 8.58 16.52
C LYS A 12 -33.43 8.52 17.68
N TYR A 13 -34.68 8.89 17.41
CA TYR A 13 -35.76 8.79 18.39
C TYR A 13 -35.91 7.34 18.86
N ASP A 14 -35.89 7.14 20.18
CA ASP A 14 -36.11 5.86 20.83
C ASP A 14 -37.38 5.90 21.67
N LYS A 15 -38.45 5.26 21.18
CA LYS A 15 -39.76 5.22 21.83
C LYS A 15 -39.77 4.59 23.23
N GLU A 16 -38.73 3.84 23.61
CA GLU A 16 -38.64 3.19 24.92
C GLU A 16 -38.03 4.10 25.99
N THR A 17 -37.24 5.10 25.57
CA THR A 17 -36.48 5.99 26.46
C THR A 17 -36.84 7.47 26.30
N ASP A 18 -37.37 7.87 25.15
CA ASP A 18 -37.83 9.23 24.85
C ASP A 18 -39.35 9.33 25.04
N ASP A 19 -39.79 9.95 26.14
CA ASP A 19 -41.20 10.22 26.42
C ASP A 19 -41.67 11.52 25.71
N PHE A 20 -42.68 11.37 24.85
CA PHE A 20 -43.29 12.45 24.08
C PHE A 20 -43.96 13.53 24.96
N ASN A 21 -44.29 13.20 26.21
CA ASN A 21 -45.12 14.05 27.08
C ASN A 21 -44.35 14.91 28.08
N THR A 22 -43.05 14.68 28.30
CA THR A 22 -42.29 15.34 29.39
C THR A 22 -41.08 16.16 28.96
N THR A 23 -40.62 16.01 27.71
CA THR A 23 -39.42 16.71 27.22
C THR A 23 -39.75 17.51 25.96
N THR A 24 -39.53 18.83 25.98
CA THR A 24 -39.69 19.67 24.78
C THR A 24 -38.61 19.28 23.76
N PHE A 25 -38.90 18.29 22.92
CA PHE A 25 -37.97 17.76 21.93
C PHE A 25 -37.61 18.84 20.91
N ASN A 26 -36.40 19.39 21.01
CA ASN A 26 -35.94 20.45 20.12
C ASN A 26 -35.41 19.85 18.82
N ILE A 27 -36.34 19.57 17.90
CA ILE A 27 -36.09 19.02 16.57
C ILE A 27 -35.00 19.82 15.83
N LYS A 28 -35.05 21.17 15.92
CA LYS A 28 -34.08 22.04 15.24
C LYS A 28 -32.65 21.79 15.75
N LYS A 29 -32.47 21.67 17.07
CA LYS A 29 -31.17 21.37 17.67
C LYS A 29 -30.67 19.98 17.27
N CYS A 30 -31.52 18.95 17.36
CA CYS A 30 -31.12 17.59 16.97
C CYS A 30 -30.75 17.48 15.49
N LEU A 31 -31.48 18.19 14.61
CA LEU A 31 -31.15 18.22 13.19
C LEU A 31 -29.82 18.93 12.95
N ASN A 32 -29.58 20.09 13.59
CA ASN A 32 -28.31 20.81 13.47
C ASN A 32 -27.14 19.96 14.01
N ASP A 33 -27.27 19.35 15.20
CA ASP A 33 -26.24 18.50 15.77
C ASP A 33 -25.93 17.27 14.88
N ASN A 34 -26.94 16.75 14.17
CA ASN A 34 -26.74 15.67 13.19
C ASN A 34 -26.06 16.17 11.91
N TRP A 35 -26.43 17.36 11.41
CA TRP A 35 -25.78 17.99 10.26
C TRP A 35 -24.31 18.31 10.54
N ASP A 36 -23.99 18.89 11.70
CA ASP A 36 -22.62 19.19 12.13
C ASP A 36 -21.75 17.92 12.16
N LYS A 37 -22.31 16.79 12.61
CA LYS A 37 -21.61 15.49 12.61
C LYS A 37 -21.34 14.96 11.20
N ILE A 38 -22.30 15.11 10.29
CA ILE A 38 -22.16 14.69 8.89
C ILE A 38 -21.10 15.53 8.19
N ASP A 39 -21.16 16.85 8.37
CA ASP A 39 -20.19 17.78 7.77
C ASP A 39 -18.78 17.51 8.28
N LEU A 40 -18.61 17.30 9.60
CA LEU A 40 -17.32 16.94 10.19
C LEU A 40 -16.77 15.63 9.63
N GLN A 41 -17.61 14.59 9.46
CA GLN A 41 -17.15 13.32 8.89
C GLN A 41 -16.80 13.47 7.40
N SER A 42 -17.59 14.22 6.65
CA SER A 42 -17.33 14.53 5.24
C SER A 42 -15.97 15.23 5.07
N GLU A 43 -15.69 16.25 5.89
CA GLU A 43 -14.40 16.94 5.90
C GLU A 43 -13.23 16.01 6.25
N ASN A 44 -13.38 15.17 7.27
CA ASN A 44 -12.34 14.22 7.66
C ASN A 44 -12.07 13.19 6.57
N THR A 45 -13.14 12.65 5.97
CA THR A 45 -13.02 11.70 4.86
C THR A 45 -12.34 12.35 3.66
N HIS A 46 -12.63 13.62 3.38
CA HIS A 46 -11.98 14.34 2.30
C HIS A 46 -10.48 14.57 2.56
N LYS A 47 -10.11 14.87 3.81
CA LYS A 47 -8.70 14.97 4.24
C LYS A 47 -7.99 13.62 4.10
N ASP A 48 -8.57 12.55 4.62
CA ASP A 48 -8.00 11.20 4.54
C ASP A 48 -7.78 10.76 3.08
N ILE A 49 -8.78 10.99 2.21
CA ILE A 49 -8.66 10.70 0.77
C ILE A 49 -7.52 11.53 0.14
N SER A 50 -7.39 12.80 0.51
CA SER A 50 -6.34 13.67 -0.03
C SER A 50 -4.95 13.21 0.41
N GLU A 51 -4.79 12.81 1.68
CA GLU A 51 -3.55 12.25 2.20
C GLU A 51 -3.18 10.90 1.56
N ILE A 52 -4.17 10.03 1.32
CA ILE A 52 -3.95 8.75 0.62
C ILE A 52 -3.45 9.01 -0.80
N LYS A 53 -4.09 9.91 -1.55
CA LYS A 53 -3.67 10.24 -2.92
C LYS A 53 -2.24 10.78 -2.97
N LEU A 54 -1.87 11.65 -2.03
CA LEU A 54 -0.50 12.17 -1.96
C LEU A 54 0.53 11.06 -1.71
N LYS A 55 0.24 10.14 -0.78
CA LYS A 55 1.12 8.99 -0.51
C LYS A 55 1.24 8.07 -1.72
N ASP A 56 0.14 7.81 -2.43
CA ASP A 56 0.15 6.99 -3.65
C ASP A 56 1.00 7.63 -4.75
N GLU A 57 0.88 8.95 -4.95
CA GLU A 57 1.70 9.69 -5.92
C GLU A 57 3.19 9.68 -5.55
N GLU A 58 3.53 9.87 -4.27
CA GLU A 58 4.91 9.80 -3.78
C GLU A 58 5.52 8.40 -3.98
N GLN A 59 4.75 7.34 -3.69
CA GLN A 59 5.17 5.97 -3.93
C GLN A 59 5.41 5.69 -5.41
N GLN A 60 4.49 6.12 -6.29
CA GLN A 60 4.64 5.95 -7.74
C GLN A 60 5.88 6.70 -8.25
N GLN A 61 6.09 7.95 -7.84
CA GLN A 61 7.29 8.70 -8.22
C GLN A 61 8.59 8.04 -7.74
N SER A 62 8.58 7.40 -6.57
CA SER A 62 9.73 6.65 -6.06
C SER A 62 10.03 5.43 -6.94
N ILE A 63 8.99 4.68 -7.31
CA ILE A 63 9.08 3.54 -8.22
C ILE A 63 9.59 3.97 -9.59
N ASP A 64 9.06 5.05 -10.16
CA ASP A 64 9.48 5.56 -11.47
C ASP A 64 10.96 5.95 -11.47
N LYS A 65 11.40 6.73 -10.47
CA LYS A 65 12.82 7.09 -10.28
C LYS A 65 13.71 5.85 -10.17
N MET A 66 13.25 4.81 -9.50
CA MET A 66 13.96 3.55 -9.36
C MET A 66 14.11 2.84 -10.71
N ILE A 67 13.02 2.73 -11.48
CA ILE A 67 13.00 2.08 -12.80
C ILE A 67 13.89 2.84 -13.78
N GLU A 68 13.81 4.17 -13.80
CA GLU A 68 14.66 5.02 -14.63
C GLU A 68 16.14 4.74 -14.36
N ARG A 69 16.56 4.71 -13.09
CA ARG A 69 17.94 4.41 -12.69
C ARG A 69 18.41 3.04 -13.18
N LEU A 70 17.55 2.02 -13.08
CA LEU A 70 17.89 0.65 -13.44
C LEU A 70 17.93 0.43 -14.97
N THR A 71 17.10 1.15 -15.72
CA THR A 71 16.98 1.00 -17.19
C THR A 71 18.28 1.29 -17.93
N PHE A 72 19.09 2.23 -17.44
CA PHE A 72 20.36 2.60 -18.07
C PHE A 72 21.57 1.75 -17.61
N MET A 73 21.35 0.76 -16.74
CA MET A 73 22.42 -0.07 -16.19
C MET A 73 22.56 -1.39 -16.95
N SER A 74 23.76 -1.95 -16.95
CA SER A 74 23.99 -3.29 -17.49
C SER A 74 23.40 -4.33 -16.53
N CYS A 75 22.48 -5.16 -17.01
CA CYS A 75 21.77 -6.15 -16.19
C CYS A 75 22.31 -7.57 -16.42
N LYS A 76 22.53 -8.29 -15.33
CA LYS A 76 22.92 -9.71 -15.32
C LYS A 76 22.00 -10.51 -14.41
N ARG A 77 21.44 -11.58 -14.95
CA ARG A 77 20.63 -12.56 -14.20
C ARG A 77 21.57 -13.65 -13.71
N GLU A 78 21.68 -13.84 -12.39
CA GLU A 78 22.73 -14.68 -11.80
C GLU A 78 22.23 -16.00 -11.23
N SER A 79 21.00 -16.04 -10.73
CA SER A 79 20.40 -17.24 -10.14
C SER A 79 19.01 -17.47 -10.68
N LYS A 80 18.64 -18.73 -10.84
CA LYS A 80 17.33 -19.16 -11.32
C LYS A 80 16.80 -20.31 -10.46
N GLN A 81 15.54 -20.23 -10.07
CA GLN A 81 14.83 -21.28 -9.36
C GLN A 81 13.44 -21.46 -9.98
N GLY A 82 13.14 -22.68 -10.45
CA GLY A 82 11.95 -22.92 -11.26
C GLY A 82 11.93 -22.02 -12.50
N LYS A 83 10.82 -21.28 -12.68
CA LYS A 83 10.66 -20.31 -13.77
C LYS A 83 11.24 -18.91 -13.47
N TYR A 84 11.70 -18.65 -12.24
CA TYR A 84 12.06 -17.31 -11.79
C TYR A 84 13.56 -17.09 -11.71
N TYR A 85 14.02 -15.92 -12.16
CA TYR A 85 15.37 -15.45 -11.83
C TYR A 85 15.34 -14.87 -10.42
N THR A 86 15.98 -15.56 -9.48
CA THR A 86 15.93 -15.19 -8.06
C THR A 86 16.93 -14.11 -7.69
N GLN A 87 17.95 -13.89 -8.52
CA GLN A 87 18.95 -12.85 -8.32
C GLN A 87 19.26 -12.11 -9.62
N ILE A 88 19.17 -10.79 -9.56
CA ILE A 88 19.49 -9.89 -10.66
C ILE A 88 20.45 -8.83 -10.15
N ARG A 89 21.50 -8.55 -10.93
CA ARG A 89 22.48 -7.51 -10.62
C ARG A 89 22.52 -6.49 -11.74
N TRP A 90 22.62 -5.22 -11.34
CA TRP A 90 22.83 -4.09 -12.23
C TRP A 90 24.20 -3.49 -11.98
N TYR A 91 24.90 -3.18 -13.05
CA TYR A 91 26.25 -2.64 -13.03
C TYR A 91 26.31 -1.30 -13.75
N ARG A 92 27.15 -0.41 -13.22
CA ARG A 92 27.54 0.83 -13.90
C ARG A 92 28.47 0.52 -15.09
N LYS A 93 28.76 1.54 -15.90
CA LYS A 93 29.66 1.41 -17.07
C LYS A 93 31.07 0.92 -16.71
N ASP A 94 31.55 1.27 -15.52
CA ASP A 94 32.85 0.85 -14.98
C ASP A 94 32.84 -0.57 -14.37
N LYS A 95 31.74 -1.31 -14.53
CA LYS A 95 31.50 -2.65 -13.96
C LYS A 95 31.36 -2.70 -12.44
N THR A 96 31.27 -1.56 -11.76
CA THR A 96 30.93 -1.54 -10.33
C THR A 96 29.46 -1.91 -10.12
N LEU A 97 29.17 -2.62 -9.02
CA LEU A 97 27.81 -3.01 -8.66
C LEU A 97 26.98 -1.77 -8.33
N TYR A 98 25.88 -1.58 -9.06
CA TYR A 98 24.91 -0.50 -8.84
C TYR A 98 23.76 -0.96 -7.96
N ALA A 99 23.12 -2.07 -8.34
CA ALA A 99 21.99 -2.62 -7.61
C ALA A 99 21.99 -4.14 -7.62
N TYR A 100 21.32 -4.72 -6.64
CA TYR A 100 21.08 -6.16 -6.49
C TYR A 100 19.64 -6.39 -6.10
N SER A 101 18.96 -7.29 -6.80
CA SER A 101 17.61 -7.75 -6.48
C SER A 101 17.68 -9.20 -6.06
N THR A 102 16.88 -9.56 -5.07
CA THR A 102 16.69 -10.94 -4.63
C THR A 102 15.22 -11.24 -4.35
N LEU A 103 14.80 -12.45 -4.71
CA LEU A 103 13.47 -12.98 -4.41
C LEU A 103 13.51 -13.85 -3.15
N TYR A 104 12.50 -13.72 -2.31
CA TYR A 104 12.30 -14.53 -1.11
C TYR A 104 10.99 -15.30 -1.21
N GLN A 105 11.03 -16.59 -0.86
CA GLN A 105 9.86 -17.45 -0.69
C GLN A 105 9.57 -17.60 0.81
N ASP A 106 8.30 -17.82 1.18
CA ASP A 106 7.94 -18.18 2.55
C ASP A 106 8.26 -19.66 2.82
N SER A 107 8.76 -19.97 4.01
CA SER A 107 9.24 -21.30 4.41
C SER A 107 8.15 -22.38 4.52
N THR A 108 6.91 -22.11 4.10
CA THR A 108 5.71 -22.86 4.49
C THR A 108 4.99 -23.67 3.41
N SER A 109 5.45 -23.77 2.14
CA SER A 109 4.80 -24.72 1.22
C SER A 109 5.58 -25.17 -0.03
N THR A 110 5.48 -26.50 -0.26
CA THR A 110 5.33 -27.27 -1.52
C THR A 110 6.48 -27.33 -2.55
N ASN A 111 6.45 -28.39 -3.38
CA ASN A 111 7.48 -28.80 -4.35
C ASN A 111 7.87 -27.74 -5.41
N GLU A 112 7.16 -26.61 -5.50
CA GLU A 112 7.36 -25.58 -6.51
C GLU A 112 7.70 -24.22 -5.88
N TYR A 113 8.72 -23.55 -6.42
CA TYR A 113 9.18 -22.25 -5.94
C TYR A 113 8.25 -21.13 -6.41
N ILE A 114 7.58 -20.47 -5.46
CA ILE A 114 6.77 -19.27 -5.70
C ILE A 114 7.34 -18.14 -4.83
N PRO A 115 7.86 -17.04 -5.42
CA PRO A 115 8.37 -15.93 -4.64
C PRO A 115 7.22 -15.17 -3.96
N LYS A 116 7.45 -14.69 -2.75
CA LYS A 116 6.47 -13.90 -1.96
C LYS A 116 6.88 -12.44 -1.85
N SER A 117 8.17 -12.15 -1.82
CA SER A 117 8.68 -10.79 -1.77
C SER A 117 9.97 -10.62 -2.56
N MET A 118 10.25 -9.38 -2.93
CA MET A 118 11.46 -8.95 -3.61
C MET A 118 12.12 -7.84 -2.79
N GLU A 119 13.43 -7.91 -2.61
CA GLU A 119 14.21 -6.77 -2.12
C GLU A 119 15.20 -6.31 -3.18
N ILE A 120 15.30 -4.99 -3.34
CA ILE A 120 16.28 -4.32 -4.19
C ILE A 120 17.19 -3.48 -3.31
N PHE A 121 18.50 -3.69 -3.45
CA PHE A 121 19.55 -2.99 -2.74
C PHE A 121 20.32 -2.11 -3.71
N PHE A 122 20.42 -0.82 -3.40
CA PHE A 122 21.25 0.11 -4.16
C PHE A 122 22.56 0.35 -3.43
N TYR A 123 23.66 0.25 -4.17
CA TYR A 123 25.00 0.39 -3.66
C TYR A 123 25.54 1.78 -3.92
N SER A 124 26.37 2.27 -3.00
CA SER A 124 27.15 3.49 -3.18
C SER A 124 28.09 3.37 -4.39
N ASN A 125 28.73 4.48 -4.77
CA ASN A 125 29.63 4.52 -5.94
C ASN A 125 30.81 3.53 -5.84
N ASN A 126 31.21 3.12 -4.64
CA ASN A 126 32.24 2.10 -4.45
C ASN A 126 31.75 0.66 -4.74
N GLY A 127 30.44 0.45 -4.91
CA GLY A 127 29.83 -0.86 -5.16
C GLY A 127 29.80 -1.82 -3.96
N SER A 128 30.13 -1.35 -2.75
CA SER A 128 30.28 -2.21 -1.56
C SER A 128 29.31 -1.87 -0.44
N THR A 129 28.95 -0.59 -0.28
CA THR A 129 28.06 -0.13 0.79
C THR A 129 26.63 0.01 0.28
N ILE A 130 25.68 -0.67 0.93
CA ILE A 130 24.24 -0.48 0.65
C ILE A 130 23.82 0.91 1.15
N LYS A 131 23.18 1.69 0.28
CA LYS A 131 22.69 3.04 0.57
C LYS A 131 21.17 3.09 0.71
N GLU A 132 20.48 2.27 -0.05
CA GLU A 132 19.03 2.25 -0.11
C GLU A 132 18.58 0.81 -0.28
N ARG A 133 17.46 0.48 0.37
CA ARG A 133 16.79 -0.82 0.28
C ARG A 133 15.32 -0.55 0.03
N THR A 134 14.79 -1.24 -0.97
CA THR A 134 13.38 -1.17 -1.35
C THR A 134 12.82 -2.58 -1.29
N LYS A 135 11.67 -2.77 -0.63
CA LYS A 135 11.03 -4.07 -0.49
C LYS A 135 9.67 -4.06 -1.15
N PHE A 136 9.36 -5.13 -1.86
CA PHE A 136 8.07 -5.36 -2.49
C PHE A 136 7.48 -6.67 -2.02
N ASP A 137 6.20 -6.68 -1.72
CA ASP A 137 5.40 -7.89 -1.68
C ASP A 137 4.91 -8.22 -3.09
N LEU A 138 4.91 -9.52 -3.41
CA LEU A 138 4.50 -10.05 -4.70
C LEU A 138 3.21 -10.83 -4.50
N ILE A 139 2.15 -10.39 -5.16
CA ILE A 139 0.81 -11.00 -5.05
C ILE A 139 0.53 -11.72 -6.37
N PHE A 140 0.35 -13.04 -6.28
CA PHE A 140 0.06 -13.91 -7.42
C PHE A 140 -1.40 -14.35 -7.42
N ASN A 141 -1.95 -14.58 -8.61
CA ASN A 141 -3.25 -15.20 -8.78
C ASN A 141 -3.20 -16.65 -8.29
N SER A 142 -4.11 -17.03 -7.40
CA SER A 142 -4.22 -18.41 -6.92
C SER A 142 -4.69 -19.39 -7.99
N GLU A 143 -5.37 -18.91 -9.04
CA GLU A 143 -5.92 -19.75 -10.11
C GLU A 143 -4.89 -19.99 -11.22
N ASP A 144 -4.27 -18.93 -11.75
CA ASP A 144 -3.38 -19.00 -12.92
C ASP A 144 -1.88 -18.97 -12.56
N GLY A 145 -1.53 -18.60 -11.32
CA GLY A 145 -0.14 -18.46 -10.88
C GLY A 145 0.62 -17.28 -11.51
N ASP A 146 -0.10 -16.34 -12.11
CA ASP A 146 0.42 -15.10 -12.69
C ASP A 146 0.58 -14.01 -11.63
N LEU A 147 1.57 -13.13 -11.81
CA LEU A 147 1.80 -11.99 -10.92
C LEU A 147 0.73 -10.92 -11.18
N ILE A 148 -0.06 -10.59 -10.16
CA ILE A 148 -1.12 -9.58 -10.22
C ILE A 148 -0.59 -8.22 -9.78
N GLU A 149 0.15 -8.18 -8.67
CA GLU A 149 0.54 -6.92 -8.03
C GLU A 149 1.94 -7.02 -7.42
N MET A 150 2.72 -5.95 -7.58
CA MET A 150 3.93 -5.70 -6.82
C MET A 150 3.67 -4.52 -5.88
N ARG A 151 3.55 -4.79 -4.58
CA ARG A 151 3.22 -3.77 -3.58
C ARG A 151 4.48 -3.32 -2.88
N LEU A 152 4.78 -2.02 -2.93
CA LEU A 152 5.87 -1.42 -2.17
C LEU A 152 5.54 -1.46 -0.67
N LEU A 153 6.51 -1.88 0.15
CA LEU A 153 6.41 -1.95 1.62
C LEU A 153 7.14 -0.82 2.33
#